data_AF-A0AAU6H7C7-F1
#
_entry.id   AF-A0AAU6H7C7-F1
#
_cell.length_a   1.000
_cell.length_b   1.000
_cell.length_c   1.000
_cell.angle_alpha   90.00
_cell.angle_beta   90.00
_cell.angle_gamma   90.00
#
_symmetry.space_group_name_H-M   'P 1'
#
loop_
_entity.id
_entity.type
_entity.pdbx_description
1 polymer ?
#
loop_
_entity_poly.entity_id
_entity_poly.type
_entity_poly.pdbx_seq_one_letter_code
_entity_poly.pdbx_strand_id
1 'polypeptide(L)'
;MSTVPLEVAAFVTQASRLTSAVLDEIRSATALAVASDLYDPSTVPTLSASEFSTLRKQVRDAFAARAEELRSGRPGGLRAAISCTTLTAQAIWRRDTLTPEQYVSLTEVFVAHGVTLPGRDL
;
A
#
# COMPACT_ATOMS: atom_id res chain seq x y z
N MET A 1 -22.63 -5.30 4.45
CA MET A 1 -21.49 -5.43 3.51
C MET A 1 -20.48 -4.37 3.92
N SER A 2 -19.28 -4.74 4.39
CA SER A 2 -18.23 -3.74 4.64
C SER A 2 -17.70 -3.27 3.30
N THR A 3 -17.95 -2.01 2.96
CA THR A 3 -17.37 -1.33 1.80
C THR A 3 -16.01 -0.79 2.18
N VAL A 4 -15.07 -0.79 1.23
CA VAL A 4 -13.76 -0.15 1.43
C VAL A 4 -13.97 1.36 1.53
N PRO A 5 -13.36 2.06 2.51
CA PRO A 5 -13.44 3.51 2.61
C PRO A 5 -12.99 4.20 1.31
N LEU A 6 -13.62 5.33 0.98
CA LEU A 6 -13.35 6.05 -0.27
C LEU A 6 -11.86 6.41 -0.43
N GLU A 7 -11.26 6.87 0.65
CA GLU A 7 -9.83 7.23 0.74
C GLU A 7 -8.90 6.05 0.44
N VAL A 8 -9.20 4.89 1.02
CA VAL A 8 -8.46 3.65 0.76
C VAL A 8 -8.63 3.24 -0.71
N ALA A 9 -9.85 3.37 -1.25
CA ALA A 9 -10.13 3.04 -2.65
C ALA A 9 -9.39 3.96 -3.63
N ALA A 10 -9.34 5.26 -3.32
CA ALA A 10 -8.61 6.26 -4.10
C ALA A 10 -7.10 5.96 -4.09
N PHE A 11 -6.53 5.68 -2.92
CA PHE A 11 -5.13 5.26 -2.79
C PHE A 11 -4.82 4.02 -3.63
N VAL A 12 -5.62 2.95 -3.51
CA VAL A 12 -5.40 1.71 -4.27
C VAL A 12 -5.45 1.96 -5.78
N THR A 13 -6.33 2.86 -6.23
CA THR A 13 -6.44 3.24 -7.64
C THR A 13 -5.23 4.04 -8.12
N GLN A 14 -4.68 4.94 -7.30
CA GLN A 14 -3.46 5.67 -7.64
C GLN A 14 -2.24 4.73 -7.66
N ALA A 15 -2.09 3.90 -6.63
CA ALA A 15 -0.99 2.94 -6.52
C ALA A 15 -0.96 1.94 -7.69
N SER A 16 -2.12 1.48 -8.19
CA SER A 16 -2.17 0.55 -9.33
C SER A 16 -1.78 1.17 -10.67
N ARG A 17 -1.73 2.50 -10.75
CA ARG A 17 -1.29 3.26 -11.94
C ARG A 17 0.21 3.55 -11.95
N LEU A 18 0.92 3.31 -10.84
CA LEU A 18 2.37 3.49 -10.77
C LEU A 18 3.08 2.55 -11.74
N THR A 19 4.20 3.00 -12.31
CA THR A 19 4.98 2.18 -13.24
C THR A 19 5.60 0.98 -12.50
N SER A 20 5.95 -0.08 -13.23
CA SER A 20 6.64 -1.24 -12.67
C SER A 20 7.94 -0.86 -11.97
N ALA A 21 8.69 0.10 -12.53
CA ALA A 21 9.90 0.65 -11.94
C ALA A 21 9.64 1.31 -10.57
N VAL A 22 8.62 2.17 -10.49
CA VAL A 22 8.24 2.83 -9.23
C VAL A 22 7.79 1.82 -8.18
N LEU A 23 7.02 0.80 -8.56
CA LEU A 23 6.60 -0.25 -7.62
C LEU A 23 7.80 -1.07 -7.08
N ASP A 24 8.82 -1.27 -7.90
CA ASP A 24 10.07 -1.93 -7.48
C ASP A 24 10.94 -1.03 -6.60
N GLU A 25 10.94 0.29 -6.85
CA GLU A 25 11.57 1.29 -5.97
C GLU A 25 10.87 1.31 -4.60
N ILE A 26 9.53 1.38 -4.56
CA ILE A 26 8.74 1.31 -3.32
C ILE A 26 9.09 0.06 -2.52
N ARG A 27 9.16 -1.11 -3.18
CA ARG A 27 9.55 -2.35 -2.51
C ARG A 27 10.94 -2.25 -1.91
N SER A 28 11.91 -1.74 -2.67
CA SER A 28 13.31 -1.62 -2.25
C SER A 28 13.44 -0.62 -1.10
N ALA A 29 12.76 0.52 -1.19
CA ALA A 29 12.69 1.54 -0.15
C ALA A 29 12.02 1.00 1.13
N THR A 30 10.93 0.23 1.00
CA THR A 30 10.28 -0.41 2.15
C THR A 30 11.22 -1.39 2.84
N ALA A 31 11.94 -2.22 2.08
CA ALA A 31 12.90 -3.17 2.64
C ALA A 31 14.06 -2.45 3.36
N LEU A 32 14.56 -1.36 2.78
CA LEU A 32 15.60 -0.52 3.40
C LEU A 32 15.09 0.17 4.67
N ALA A 33 13.87 0.69 4.65
CA ALA A 33 13.25 1.32 5.81
C ALA A 33 13.05 0.33 6.96
N VAL A 34 12.64 -0.91 6.66
CA VAL A 34 12.58 -2.00 7.65
C VAL A 34 13.96 -2.31 8.21
N ALA A 35 14.98 -2.44 7.35
CA ALA A 35 16.34 -2.71 7.79
C ALA A 35 16.98 -1.57 8.61
N SER A 36 16.42 -0.36 8.52
CA SER A 36 16.91 0.85 9.21
C SER A 36 16.01 1.27 10.39
N ASP A 37 15.08 0.40 10.80
CA ASP A 37 14.08 0.68 11.85
C ASP A 37 13.19 1.93 11.59
N LEU A 38 13.11 2.37 10.33
CA LEU A 38 12.27 3.49 9.89
C LEU A 38 10.86 3.05 9.47
N TYR A 39 10.65 1.75 9.29
CA TYR A 39 9.34 1.15 9.02
C TYR A 39 9.19 -0.09 9.90
N ASP A 40 8.19 -0.12 10.78
CA ASP A 40 7.88 -1.28 11.61
C ASP A 40 6.63 -2.00 11.08
N PRO A 41 6.76 -3.17 10.42
CA PRO A 41 5.61 -3.92 9.92
C PRO A 41 4.64 -4.37 11.01
N SER A 42 5.09 -4.47 12.27
CA SER A 42 4.24 -4.86 13.39
C SER A 42 3.25 -3.77 13.80
N THR A 43 3.51 -2.52 13.40
CA THR A 43 2.59 -1.39 13.62
C THR A 43 1.46 -1.33 12.61
N VAL A 44 1.48 -2.15 11.56
CA VAL A 44 0.40 -2.17 10.55
C VAL A 44 -0.90 -2.64 11.23
N PRO A 45 -1.97 -1.83 11.18
CA PRO A 45 -3.22 -2.19 11.82
C PRO A 45 -3.81 -3.47 11.26
N THR A 46 -4.31 -4.33 12.14
CA THR A 46 -5.01 -5.56 11.74
C THR A 46 -6.47 -5.24 11.41
N LEU A 47 -6.90 -5.62 10.22
CA LEU A 47 -8.31 -5.58 9.83
C LEU A 47 -9.04 -6.86 10.25
N SER A 48 -10.35 -6.78 10.42
CA SER A 48 -11.17 -7.99 10.54
C SER A 48 -11.05 -8.85 9.27
N ALA A 49 -11.34 -10.16 9.38
CA ALA A 49 -11.22 -11.08 8.24
C ALA A 49 -12.06 -10.65 7.02
N SER A 50 -13.26 -10.11 7.26
CA SER A 50 -14.13 -9.61 6.19
C SER A 50 -13.55 -8.35 5.54
N GLU A 51 -13.08 -7.38 6.33
CA GLU A 51 -12.45 -6.15 5.84
C GLU A 51 -11.17 -6.45 5.05
N PHE A 52 -10.29 -7.31 5.58
CA PHE A 52 -9.08 -7.72 4.90
C PHE A 52 -9.38 -8.43 3.57
N SER A 53 -10.38 -9.32 3.56
CA SER A 53 -10.80 -10.00 2.32
C SER A 53 -11.30 -9.00 1.27
N THR A 54 -12.15 -8.05 1.68
CA THR A 54 -12.65 -6.99 0.79
C THR A 54 -11.49 -6.13 0.27
N LEU A 55 -10.59 -5.67 1.14
CA LEU A 55 -9.42 -4.89 0.75
C LEU A 55 -8.55 -5.65 -0.25
N ARG A 56 -8.20 -6.89 0.08
CA ARG A 56 -7.32 -7.71 -0.73
C ARG A 56 -7.93 -8.01 -2.08
N LYS A 57 -9.24 -8.24 -2.16
CA LYS A 57 -9.95 -8.36 -3.44
C LYS A 57 -9.80 -7.08 -4.26
N GLN A 58 -10.09 -5.93 -3.67
CA GLN A 58 -9.99 -4.65 -4.37
C GLN A 58 -8.58 -4.35 -4.89
N VAL A 59 -7.55 -4.60 -4.08
CA VAL A 59 -6.15 -4.43 -4.52
C VAL A 59 -5.85 -5.37 -5.69
N ARG A 60 -6.24 -6.65 -5.60
CA ARG A 60 -6.02 -7.62 -6.69
C ARG A 60 -6.73 -7.20 -7.97
N ASP A 61 -7.97 -6.76 -7.87
CA ASP A 61 -8.77 -6.32 -9.01
C ASP A 61 -8.15 -5.08 -9.66
N ALA A 62 -7.64 -4.13 -8.86
CA ALA A 62 -6.98 -2.93 -9.36
C ALA A 62 -5.67 -3.23 -10.13
N PHE A 63 -4.91 -4.24 -9.71
CA PHE A 63 -3.70 -4.68 -10.41
C PHE A 63 -3.96 -5.70 -11.52
N ALA A 64 -5.19 -6.25 -11.64
CA ALA A 64 -5.49 -7.35 -12.56
C ALA A 64 -5.20 -6.98 -14.03
N ALA A 65 -5.53 -5.76 -14.44
CA ALA A 65 -5.33 -5.27 -15.80
C ALA A 65 -3.84 -5.25 -16.23
N ARG A 66 -2.92 -5.19 -15.27
CA ARG A 66 -1.46 -5.11 -15.50
C ARG A 66 -0.72 -6.31 -14.90
N ALA A 67 -1.46 -7.37 -14.56
CA ALA A 67 -0.90 -8.50 -13.86
C ALA A 67 0.17 -9.23 -14.70
N GLU A 68 0.01 -9.27 -16.02
CA GLU A 68 0.99 -9.90 -16.90
C GLU A 68 2.27 -9.07 -17.01
N GLU A 69 2.16 -7.77 -17.29
CA GLU A 69 3.28 -6.81 -17.30
C GLU A 69 4.15 -6.94 -16.03
N LEU A 70 3.51 -6.94 -14.85
CA LEU A 70 4.20 -7.01 -13.56
C LEU A 70 4.79 -8.39 -13.25
N ARG A 71 4.31 -9.47 -13.89
CA ARG A 71 4.91 -10.80 -13.78
C ARG A 71 6.11 -10.95 -14.71
N SER A 72 6.03 -10.41 -15.93
CA SER A 72 7.10 -10.51 -16.93
C SER A 72 8.31 -9.65 -16.57
N GLY A 73 8.11 -8.52 -15.87
CA GLY A 73 9.21 -7.61 -15.52
C GLY A 73 10.22 -8.19 -14.54
N ARG A 74 9.76 -8.70 -13.38
CA ARG A 74 10.64 -9.25 -12.33
C ARG A 74 9.95 -10.35 -11.54
N PRO A 75 10.67 -11.43 -11.14
CA PRO A 75 10.12 -12.45 -10.25
C PRO A 75 9.54 -11.84 -8.97
N GLY A 76 8.26 -12.10 -8.73
CA GLY A 76 7.54 -11.63 -7.54
C GLY A 76 7.07 -10.17 -7.59
N GLY A 77 7.28 -9.42 -8.68
CA GLY A 77 6.90 -8.01 -8.81
C GLY A 77 5.42 -7.75 -8.48
N LEU A 78 4.52 -8.50 -9.13
CA LEU A 78 3.07 -8.42 -8.84
C LEU A 78 2.73 -8.72 -7.37
N ARG A 79 3.36 -9.75 -6.77
CA ARG A 79 3.10 -10.12 -5.37
C ARG A 79 3.55 -9.02 -4.42
N ALA A 80 4.72 -8.43 -4.68
CA ALA A 80 5.25 -7.34 -3.87
C ALA A 80 4.39 -6.09 -4.00
N ALA A 81 4.01 -5.69 -5.22
CA ALA A 81 3.12 -4.55 -5.46
C ALA A 81 1.80 -4.68 -4.69
N ILE A 82 1.15 -5.86 -4.77
CA ILE A 82 -0.06 -6.15 -4.00
C ILE A 82 0.21 -6.07 -2.49
N SER A 83 1.32 -6.64 -2.01
CA SER A 83 1.65 -6.67 -0.59
C SER A 83 1.89 -5.27 -0.02
N CYS A 84 2.79 -4.48 -0.62
CA CYS A 84 3.08 -3.11 -0.20
C CYS A 84 1.82 -2.25 -0.24
N THR A 85 1.05 -2.32 -1.33
CA THR A 85 -0.23 -1.58 -1.44
C THR A 85 -1.22 -2.00 -0.36
N THR A 86 -1.33 -3.29 -0.04
CA THR A 86 -2.25 -3.77 1.00
C THR A 86 -1.85 -3.28 2.39
N LEU A 87 -0.56 -3.31 2.73
CA LEU A 87 -0.07 -2.84 4.04
C LEU A 87 -0.33 -1.34 4.24
N THR A 88 0.02 -0.52 3.25
CA THR A 88 -0.24 0.93 3.30
C THR A 88 -1.74 1.23 3.29
N ALA A 89 -2.55 0.49 2.54
CA ALA A 89 -4.00 0.64 2.57
C ALA A 89 -4.62 0.29 3.94
N GLN A 90 -4.08 -0.69 4.68
CA GLN A 90 -4.49 -0.96 6.05
C GLN A 90 -4.18 0.20 7.00
N ALA A 91 -2.99 0.81 6.84
CA ALA A 91 -2.61 1.99 7.61
C ALA A 91 -3.53 3.20 7.33
N ILE A 92 -3.97 3.38 6.08
CA ILE A 92 -4.95 4.41 5.72
C ILE A 92 -6.33 4.08 6.29
N TRP A 93 -6.79 2.83 6.17
CA TRP A 93 -8.11 2.41 6.67
C TRP A 93 -8.23 2.67 8.17
N ARG A 94 -7.21 2.32 8.94
CA ARG A 94 -7.18 2.47 10.40
C ARG A 94 -6.24 3.60 10.82
N ARG A 95 -6.31 4.74 10.12
CA ARG A 95 -5.49 5.92 10.42
C ARG A 95 -5.63 6.37 11.88
N ASP A 96 -6.84 6.25 12.43
CA ASP A 96 -7.23 6.64 13.77
C ASP A 96 -6.53 5.81 14.87
N THR A 97 -6.04 4.61 14.54
CA THR A 97 -5.35 3.74 15.49
C THR A 97 -3.83 3.93 15.50
N LEU A 98 -3.31 4.84 14.67
CA LEU A 98 -1.88 5.08 14.49
C LEU A 98 -1.48 6.46 15.03
N THR A 99 -0.30 6.55 15.63
CA THR A 99 0.31 7.86 15.87
C THR A 99 0.63 8.55 14.53
N PRO A 100 0.77 9.88 14.49
CA PRO A 100 1.20 10.58 13.28
C PRO A 100 2.49 10.03 12.69
N GLU A 101 3.47 9.69 13.54
CA GLU A 101 4.77 9.16 13.13
C GLU A 101 4.66 7.77 12.52
N GLN A 102 3.85 6.89 13.12
CA GLN A 102 3.58 5.55 12.58
C GLN A 102 2.83 5.62 11.24
N TYR A 103 1.86 6.53 11.13
CA TYR A 103 1.16 6.72 9.86
C TYR A 103 2.11 7.23 8.78
N VAL A 104 2.97 8.21 9.12
CA VAL A 104 3.99 8.73 8.21
C VAL A 104 4.91 7.61 7.75
N SER A 105 5.51 6.84 8.66
CA SER A 105 6.45 5.77 8.29
C SER A 105 5.84 4.72 7.37
N LEU A 106 4.58 4.32 7.63
CA LEU A 106 3.87 3.30 6.85
C LEU A 106 3.44 3.77 5.45
N THR A 107 3.47 5.08 5.21
CA THR A 107 2.90 5.68 4.00
C THR A 107 3.86 6.52 3.17
N GLU A 108 4.95 7.00 3.77
CA GLU A 108 5.91 7.92 3.16
C GLU A 108 6.54 7.38 1.87
N VAL A 109 6.80 6.07 1.81
CA VAL A 109 7.33 5.44 0.60
C VAL A 109 6.41 5.63 -0.61
N PHE A 110 5.09 5.67 -0.45
CA PHE A 110 4.18 5.95 -1.57
C PHE A 110 4.07 7.44 -1.87
N VAL A 111 4.12 8.29 -0.84
CA VAL A 111 4.09 9.76 -0.99
C VAL A 111 5.31 10.27 -1.75
N ALA A 112 6.49 9.70 -1.49
CA ALA A 112 7.73 10.04 -2.20
C ALA A 112 7.63 9.82 -3.72
N HIS A 113 6.70 8.97 -4.17
CA HIS A 113 6.42 8.71 -5.59
C HIS A 113 5.12 9.36 -6.09
N GLY A 114 4.63 10.41 -5.41
CA GLY A 114 3.54 11.25 -5.87
C GLY A 114 2.13 10.70 -5.61
N VAL A 115 1.98 9.68 -4.76
CA VAL A 115 0.66 9.22 -4.32
C VAL A 115 0.12 10.18 -3.27
N THR A 116 -1.04 10.75 -3.53
CA THR A 116 -1.72 11.65 -2.59
C THR A 116 -2.43 10.82 -1.52
N LEU A 117 -2.24 11.20 -0.26
CA LEU A 117 -2.86 10.52 0.87
C LEU A 117 -3.80 11.44 1.64
N PRO A 118 -4.88 10.89 2.21
CA PRO A 118 -5.78 11.66 3.04
C PRO A 118 -5.07 12.14 4.31
N GLY A 119 -5.30 13.40 4.70
CA GLY A 119 -4.72 13.98 5.92
C GLY A 119 -3.24 14.37 5.82
N ARG A 120 -2.67 14.37 4.61
CA ARG A 120 -1.38 15.01 4.28
C ARG A 120 -1.62 16.23 3.39
N ASP A 121 -2.42 17.18 3.91
CA ASP A 121 -2.39 18.57 3.44
C ASP A 121 -1.41 19.31 4.36
N LEU A 122 -0.14 19.35 3.97
CA LEU A 122 0.86 20.29 4.49
C LEU A 122 1.66 20.86 3.31
#